data_AF-A0A935RWB9-F1
#
_entry.id   AF-A0A935RWB9-F1
#
_cell.length_a   1.000
_cell.length_b   1.000
_cell.length_c   1.000
_cell.angle_alpha   90.00
_cell.angle_beta   90.00
_cell.angle_gamma   90.00
#
_symmetry.space_group_name_H-M   'P 1'
#
loop_
_entity.id
_entity.type
_entity.pdbx_description
1 polymer ?
#
loop_
_entity_poly.entity_id
_entity_poly.type
_entity_poly.pdbx_seq_one_letter_code
_entity_poly.pdbx_strand_id
1 'polypeptide(L)'
;MGILTAISSVIPIIGTLAIYLPLAIFQFAVVSPWQGIGVALWGFIVIGSVDNIARFLVQKMLADVHPLITLLGVIMGINMFGFIGVIFGPLVLSIFFILARIYVDEFGKVDANRPDVIQPPDKI
;
A
#
# COMPACT_ATOMS: atom_id res chain seq x y z
N MET A 1 26.98 -1.95 -3.39
CA MET A 1 25.93 -1.03 -2.87
C MET A 1 24.50 -1.39 -3.30
N GLY A 2 24.27 -1.97 -4.48
CA GLY A 2 22.91 -2.29 -4.99
C GLY A 2 22.11 -3.34 -4.20
N ILE A 3 22.73 -4.42 -3.70
CA ILE A 3 22.01 -5.47 -2.94
C ILE A 3 21.62 -4.98 -1.54
N LEU A 4 22.49 -4.21 -0.89
CA LEU A 4 22.23 -3.60 0.43
C LEU A 4 21.09 -2.57 0.36
N THR A 5 21.04 -1.76 -0.71
CA THR A 5 19.93 -0.83 -0.95
C THR A 5 18.63 -1.55 -1.32
N ALA A 6 18.70 -2.64 -2.09
CA ALA A 6 17.53 -3.44 -2.44
C ALA A 6 16.86 -4.08 -1.21
N ILE A 7 17.64 -4.66 -0.28
CA ILE A 7 17.10 -5.27 0.94
C ILE A 7 16.56 -4.20 1.90
N SER A 8 17.24 -3.06 2.00
CA SER A 8 16.80 -1.92 2.80
C SER A 8 15.52 -1.26 2.27
N SER A 9 15.28 -1.32 0.95
CA SER A 9 14.07 -0.84 0.29
C SER A 9 12.83 -1.71 0.54
N VAL A 10 13.01 -2.98 0.92
CA VAL A 10 11.90 -3.93 1.13
C VAL A 10 11.23 -3.73 2.50
N ILE A 11 11.94 -3.14 3.47
CA ILE A 11 11.43 -2.86 4.82
C ILE A 11 11.65 -1.37 5.13
N PRO A 12 10.65 -0.51 4.87
CA PRO A 12 10.77 0.95 4.99
C PRO A 12 11.34 1.43 6.32
N ILE A 13 11.02 0.76 7.44
CA ILE A 13 11.52 1.13 8.79
C ILE A 13 13.03 0.98 8.88
N ILE A 14 13.58 -0.09 8.32
CA ILE A 14 15.01 -0.33 8.34
C ILE A 14 15.68 0.63 7.36
N GLY A 15 15.03 0.96 6.25
CA GLY A 15 15.50 1.94 5.26
C GLY A 15 15.67 3.35 5.81
N THR A 16 14.63 3.94 6.40
CA THR A 16 14.72 5.31 6.92
C THR A 16 15.67 5.39 8.11
N LEU A 17 15.62 4.45 9.04
CA LEU A 17 16.47 4.46 10.23
C LEU A 17 17.94 4.17 9.91
N ALA A 18 18.24 3.30 8.94
CA ALA A 18 19.62 3.00 8.51
C ALA A 18 20.30 4.16 7.78
N ILE A 19 19.55 5.07 7.16
CA ILE A 19 20.10 6.27 6.51
C ILE A 19 20.20 7.41 7.51
N TYR A 20 19.15 7.61 8.30
CA TYR A 20 19.02 8.73 9.21
C TYR A 20 19.95 8.64 10.43
N LEU A 21 20.10 7.46 11.02
CA LEU A 21 20.91 7.26 12.22
C LEU A 21 22.40 7.58 12.01
N PRO A 22 23.09 7.05 10.97
CA PRO A 22 24.48 7.43 10.71
C PRO A 22 24.63 8.90 10.30
N LEU A 23 23.62 9.51 9.66
CA LEU A 23 23.64 10.94 9.33
C LEU A 23 23.60 11.81 10.60
N ALA A 24 22.75 11.47 11.57
CA ALA A 24 22.68 12.15 12.85
C ALA A 24 23.98 12.01 13.65
N ILE A 25 24.56 10.80 13.66
CA ILE A 25 25.87 10.53 14.32
C ILE A 25 27.00 11.32 13.64
N PHE A 26 27.02 11.38 12.31
CA PHE A 26 28.01 12.15 11.56
C PHE A 26 27.92 13.64 11.89
N GLN A 27 26.72 14.21 11.91
CA GLN A 27 26.51 15.63 12.22
C GLN A 27 26.93 15.96 13.66
N PHE A 28 26.66 15.04 14.60
CA PHE A 28 27.05 15.17 16.01
C PHE A 28 28.57 15.11 16.21
N ALA A 29 29.27 14.26 15.45
CA ALA A 29 30.71 14.06 15.58
C ALA A 29 31.56 15.11 14.81
N VAL A 30 31.09 15.60 13.66
CA VAL A 30 31.92 16.42 12.74
C VAL A 30 31.61 17.90 12.79
N VAL A 31 30.35 18.30 13.01
CA VAL A 31 29.95 19.70 12.81
C VAL A 31 29.70 20.43 14.13
N SER A 32 28.72 19.99 14.91
CA SER A 32 28.46 20.52 16.25
C SER A 32 27.42 19.66 16.97
N PRO A 33 27.55 19.44 18.29
CA PRO A 33 26.55 18.72 19.07
C PRO A 33 25.16 19.36 18.98
N TRP A 34 25.07 20.69 18.83
CA TRP A 34 23.79 21.40 18.71
C TRP A 34 23.05 21.06 17.40
N GLN A 35 23.78 20.93 16.30
CA GLN A 35 23.21 20.58 14.99
C GLN A 35 22.83 19.10 14.92
N GLY A 36 23.61 18.22 15.57
CA GLY A 36 23.26 16.80 15.71
C GLY A 36 21.95 16.58 16.47
N ILE A 37 21.72 17.33 17.57
CA ILE A 37 20.46 17.28 18.31
C ILE A 37 19.29 17.79 17.45
N GLY A 38 19.49 18.89 16.70
CA GLY A 38 18.47 19.43 15.80
C GLY A 38 18.06 18.44 14.72
N VAL A 39 19.03 17.78 14.08
CA VAL A 39 18.75 16.73 13.09
C VAL A 39 18.06 15.55 13.74
N ALA A 40 18.52 15.09 14.91
CA ALA A 40 17.96 13.97 15.67
C ALA A 40 16.49 14.17 16.10
N LEU A 41 16.13 15.39 16.48
CA LEU A 41 14.74 15.77 16.77
C LEU A 41 13.91 15.86 15.48
N TRP A 42 14.46 16.49 14.45
CA TRP A 42 13.74 16.69 13.19
C TRP A 42 13.38 15.37 12.53
N GLY A 43 14.31 14.42 12.38
CA GLY A 43 13.94 13.15 11.78
C GLY A 43 13.12 12.25 12.69
N PHE A 44 13.24 12.32 14.01
CA PHE A 44 12.34 11.57 14.88
C PHE A 44 10.89 12.07 14.75
N ILE A 45 10.71 13.39 14.74
CA ILE A 45 9.38 14.00 14.63
C ILE A 45 8.85 13.90 13.21
N VAL A 46 9.58 14.38 12.21
CA VAL A 46 9.10 14.52 10.83
C VAL A 46 9.16 13.19 10.10
N ILE A 47 10.34 12.55 10.03
CA ILE A 47 10.50 11.27 9.31
C ILE A 47 9.70 10.19 10.04
N GLY A 48 9.79 10.12 11.37
CA GLY A 48 8.99 9.19 12.17
C GLY A 48 7.48 9.37 11.99
N SER A 49 6.98 10.61 11.96
CA SER A 49 5.55 10.84 11.69
C SER A 49 5.15 10.45 10.28
N VAL A 50 5.98 10.78 9.27
CA VAL A 50 5.72 10.39 7.87
C VAL A 50 5.69 8.87 7.73
N ASP A 51 6.66 8.16 8.32
CA ASP A 51 6.72 6.69 8.28
C ASP A 51 5.53 6.04 9.00
N ASN A 52 5.09 6.63 10.12
CA ASN A 52 3.92 6.16 10.86
C ASN A 52 2.61 6.38 10.08
N ILE A 53 2.44 7.54 9.43
CA ILE A 53 1.28 7.85 8.60
C ILE A 53 1.26 6.95 7.36
N ALA A 54 2.39 6.77 6.68
CA ALA A 54 2.51 5.89 5.53
C ALA A 54 2.13 4.45 5.89
N ARG A 55 2.62 3.94 7.03
CA ARG A 55 2.25 2.61 7.54
C ARG A 55 0.75 2.51 7.80
N PHE A 56 0.16 3.51 8.44
CA PHE A 56 -1.27 3.52 8.73
C PHE A 56 -2.11 3.54 7.45
N LEU A 57 -1.75 4.36 6.46
CA LEU A 57 -2.42 4.42 5.15
C LEU A 57 -2.36 3.08 4.41
N VAL A 58 -1.17 2.46 4.37
CA VAL A 58 -0.97 1.15 3.74
C VAL A 58 -1.80 0.08 4.47
N GLN A 59 -1.78 0.07 5.81
CA GLN A 59 -2.57 -0.87 6.60
C GLN A 59 -4.07 -0.67 6.39
N LYS A 60 -4.55 0.57 6.31
CA LYS A 60 -5.96 0.88 6.01
C LYS A 60 -6.36 0.38 4.63
N MET A 61 -5.51 0.60 3.61
CA MET A 61 -5.74 0.11 2.25
C MET A 61 -5.80 -1.43 2.18
N LEU A 62 -4.99 -2.11 2.99
CA LEU A 62 -4.98 -3.58 3.08
C LEU A 62 -6.11 -4.13 3.96
N ALA A 63 -6.61 -3.37 4.94
CA ALA A 63 -7.65 -3.80 5.87
C ALA A 63 -9.05 -3.87 5.24
N ASP A 64 -9.34 -3.02 4.25
CA ASP A 64 -10.61 -3.05 3.53
C ASP A 64 -10.74 -4.29 2.61
N VAL A 65 -9.65 -5.01 2.35
CA VAL A 65 -9.64 -6.22 1.52
C VAL A 65 -9.65 -7.45 2.42
N HIS A 66 -10.58 -8.37 2.18
CA HIS A 66 -10.69 -9.60 2.97
C HIS A 66 -9.36 -10.38 2.95
N PRO A 67 -8.78 -10.78 4.11
CA PRO A 67 -7.44 -11.38 4.18
C PRO A 67 -7.27 -12.62 3.29
N LEU A 68 -8.34 -13.38 3.07
CA LEU A 68 -8.33 -14.57 2.21
C LEU A 68 -8.10 -14.21 0.74
N ILE A 69 -8.61 -13.06 0.27
CA ILE A 69 -8.42 -12.57 -1.09
C ILE A 69 -6.95 -12.17 -1.30
N THR A 70 -6.37 -11.49 -0.32
CA THR A 70 -4.95 -11.12 -0.33
C THR A 70 -4.06 -12.37 -0.34
N LEU A 71 -4.38 -13.39 0.47
CA LEU A 71 -3.66 -14.66 0.50
C LEU A 71 -3.74 -15.38 -0.85
N LEU A 72 -4.92 -15.46 -1.45
CA LEU A 72 -5.12 -16.00 -2.79
C LEU A 72 -4.29 -15.22 -3.82
N GLY A 73 -4.24 -13.89 -3.71
CA GLY A 73 -3.43 -13.06 -4.59
C GLY A 73 -1.95 -13.32 -4.46
N VAL A 74 -1.43 -13.50 -3.25
CA VAL A 74 -0.02 -13.88 -3.05
C VAL A 74 0.25 -15.27 -3.64
N ILE A 75 -0.61 -16.26 -3.39
CA ILE A 75 -0.41 -17.64 -3.88
C ILE A 75 -0.44 -17.69 -5.41
N MET A 76 -1.43 -17.04 -6.03
CA MET A 76 -1.54 -16.97 -7.49
C MET A 76 -0.39 -16.14 -8.08
N GLY A 77 -0.06 -15.02 -7.46
CA GLY A 77 1.03 -14.14 -7.88
C GLY A 77 2.38 -14.83 -7.87
N ILE A 78 2.71 -15.58 -6.81
CA ILE A 78 3.97 -16.33 -6.72
C ILE A 78 4.07 -17.37 -7.85
N ASN A 79 2.98 -18.08 -8.16
CA ASN A 79 2.98 -19.06 -9.24
C ASN A 79 3.17 -18.40 -10.62
N MET A 80 2.62 -17.21 -10.84
CA MET A 80 2.70 -16.51 -12.13
C MET A 80 4.01 -15.72 -12.34
N PHE A 81 4.50 -15.05 -11.29
CA PHE A 81 5.59 -14.06 -11.38
C PHE A 81 6.79 -14.38 -10.47
N GLY A 82 6.79 -15.53 -9.76
CA GLY A 82 7.83 -15.90 -8.81
C GLY A 82 7.82 -15.03 -7.54
N PHE A 83 8.97 -14.79 -6.92
CA PHE A 83 9.06 -14.01 -5.67
C PHE A 83 8.45 -12.60 -5.77
N ILE A 84 8.62 -11.94 -6.92
CA ILE A 84 8.04 -10.61 -7.20
C ILE A 84 6.50 -10.66 -7.16
N GLY A 85 5.92 -11.82 -7.44
CA GLY A 85 4.49 -12.11 -7.37
C GLY A 85 3.85 -11.91 -6.00
N VAL A 86 4.62 -11.87 -4.92
CA VAL A 86 4.11 -11.52 -3.58
C VAL A 86 3.52 -10.11 -3.56
N ILE A 87 4.13 -9.18 -4.30
CA ILE A 87 3.68 -7.78 -4.38
C ILE A 87 2.65 -7.64 -5.50
N PHE A 88 2.94 -8.19 -6.68
CA PHE A 88 2.09 -8.01 -7.85
C PHE A 88 0.79 -8.80 -7.80
N GLY A 89 0.76 -9.96 -7.14
CA GLY A 89 -0.41 -10.83 -7.06
C GLY A 89 -1.63 -10.15 -6.44
N PRO A 90 -1.54 -9.66 -5.19
CA PRO A 90 -2.61 -8.88 -4.57
C PRO A 90 -2.97 -7.64 -5.38
N LEU A 91 -1.97 -6.95 -5.96
CA LEU A 91 -2.15 -5.71 -6.70
C LEU A 91 -3.01 -5.90 -7.96
N VAL A 92 -2.73 -6.95 -8.75
CA VAL A 92 -3.53 -7.30 -9.93
C VAL A 92 -4.97 -7.69 -9.54
N LEU A 93 -5.13 -8.47 -8.47
CA LEU A 93 -6.45 -8.83 -7.93
C LEU A 93 -7.25 -7.62 -7.46
N SER A 94 -6.61 -6.69 -6.74
CA SER A 94 -7.25 -5.45 -6.31
C SER A 94 -7.74 -4.64 -7.50
N ILE A 95 -6.95 -4.52 -8.56
CA ILE A 95 -7.35 -3.81 -9.78
C ILE A 95 -8.55 -4.52 -10.44
N PHE A 96 -8.53 -5.85 -10.53
CA PHE A 96 -9.65 -6.63 -11.07
C PHE A 96 -10.96 -6.35 -10.30
N PHE A 97 -10.94 -6.41 -8.98
CA PHE A 97 -12.12 -6.13 -8.16
C PHE A 97 -12.59 -4.67 -8.26
N ILE A 98 -11.66 -3.71 -8.34
CA ILE A 98 -12.00 -2.30 -8.55
C ILE A 98 -12.68 -2.13 -9.91
N LEU A 99 -12.16 -2.76 -10.97
CA LEU A 99 -12.75 -2.69 -12.30
C LEU A 99 -14.14 -3.33 -12.33
N ALA A 100 -14.30 -4.51 -11.71
CA ALA A 100 -15.58 -5.18 -11.58
C ALA A 100 -16.59 -4.33 -10.80
N ARG A 101 -16.16 -3.67 -9.73
CA ARG A 101 -16.99 -2.75 -8.95
C ARG A 101 -17.43 -1.55 -9.77
N ILE A 102 -16.52 -0.92 -10.52
CA ILE A 102 -16.84 0.20 -11.41
C ILE A 102 -17.82 -0.25 -12.49
N TYR A 103 -17.60 -1.41 -13.10
CA TYR A 103 -18.50 -1.97 -14.11
C TYR A 103 -19.91 -2.21 -13.56
N VAL A 104 -20.04 -2.85 -12.39
CA VAL A 104 -21.34 -3.08 -11.75
C VAL A 104 -21.99 -1.78 -11.30
N ASP A 105 -21.23 -0.80 -10.81
CA ASP A 105 -21.78 0.48 -10.39
C ASP A 105 -22.29 1.32 -11.57
N GLU A 106 -21.56 1.32 -12.69
CA GLU A 106 -21.93 2.07 -13.89
C GLU A 106 -23.08 1.39 -14.64
N PHE A 107 -22.98 0.08 -14.92
CA PHE A 107 -23.98 -0.64 -15.71
C PHE A 107 -25.14 -1.20 -14.88
N GLY A 108 -24.94 -1.50 -13.59
CA GLY A 108 -26.01 -1.97 -12.70
C GLY A 108 -26.99 -0.86 -12.30
N LYS A 109 -26.60 0.42 -12.39
CA LYS A 109 -27.52 1.57 -12.20
C LYS A 109 -28.38 1.84 -13.43
N VAL A 110 -27.94 1.43 -14.62
CA VAL A 110 -28.67 1.65 -15.89
C VAL A 110 -29.96 0.83 -15.96
N ASP A 111 -30.03 -0.31 -15.27
CA ASP A 111 -31.24 -1.15 -15.24
C ASP A 111 -32.30 -0.65 -14.24
N ALA A 112 -31.93 0.20 -13.28
CA ALA A 112 -32.86 0.72 -12.28
C ALA A 112 -33.70 1.93 -12.74
N ASN A 113 -33.35 2.56 -13.88
CA ASN A 113 -34.01 3.77 -14.40
C ASN A 113 -34.60 3.59 -15.81
N ARG A 114 -34.91 2.34 -16.19
CA ARG A 114 -35.59 1.99 -17.44
C ARG A 114 -37.10 1.81 -17.22
N PRO A 115 -37.97 2.73 -17.71
CA PRO A 115 -39.42 2.58 -17.62
C PRO A 115 -40.02 1.53 -18.59
N ASP A 116 -39.21 0.74 -19.28
CA ASP A 116 -39.61 -0.19 -20.35
C ASP A 116 -39.47 -1.69 -20.01
N VAL A 117 -39.33 -2.04 -18.72
CA VAL A 117 -39.51 -3.45 -18.31
C VAL A 117 -40.99 -3.82 -18.46
N ILE A 118 -41.30 -4.51 -19.56
CA ILE A 118 -42.59 -5.18 -19.80
C ILE A 118 -42.84 -6.11 -18.61
N GLN A 119 -43.73 -5.68 -17.70
CA GLN A 119 -44.23 -6.53 -16.62
C GLN A 119 -44.97 -7.71 -17.26
N PRO A 120 -44.61 -8.97 -16.93
CA PRO A 120 -45.39 -10.12 -17.39
C PRO A 120 -46.83 -9.98 -16.88
N PRO A 121 -47.85 -10.25 -17.72
CA PRO A 121 -49.24 -10.05 -17.35
C PRO A 121 -49.60 -10.85 -16.10
N ASP A 122 -50.18 -10.15 -15.13
CA ASP A 122 -50.68 -10.69 -13.87
C ASP A 122 -51.55 -11.93 -14.12
N LYS A 123 -51.21 -13.01 -13.41
CA LYS A 123 -52.03 -14.21 -13.35
C LYS A 123 -53.31 -13.87 -12.58
N ILE A 124 -54.42 -13.80 -13.31
CA ILE A 124 -55.80 -13.85 -12.82
C ILE A 124 -56.06 -15.21 -12.17
#